data_AF-A0A939JMA5-F1
#
_entry.id   AF-A0A939JMA5-F1
#
_cell.length_a   1.000
_cell.length_b   1.000
_cell.length_c   1.000
_cell.angle_alpha   90.00
_cell.angle_beta   90.00
_cell.angle_gamma   90.00
#
_symmetry.space_group_name_H-M   'P 1'
#
loop_
_entity.id
_entity.type
_entity.pdbx_description
1 polymer ?
#
loop_
_entity_poly.entity_id
_entity_poly.type
_entity_poly.pdbx_seq_one_letter_code
_entity_poly.pdbx_strand_id
1 'polypeptide(L)'
;HDAPAALQALIARLRRTLGKDAITSTPGGYRLEAERTDIDLYDFEHRTRSAAARLEAGAPAEAAETLRAALALWRGPALADLPGTDHAVRPEAQRQAAHRLRIEADLRAGTDPNALLPELTELTAAHPYDEPLRAQLIRALRAAGRPAEALRAYEKARRTLADELGTDPGQELRALQAELLTPPAEPAPLSEAPPA
;
A
#
# COMPACT_ATOMS: atom_id res chain seq x y z
N HIS A 1 27.87 -5.85 32.18
CA HIS A 1 27.21 -4.53 32.30
C HIS A 1 25.94 -4.68 33.13
N ASP A 2 25.71 -3.78 34.07
CA ASP A 2 24.49 -3.76 34.91
C ASP A 2 23.32 -3.18 34.11
N ALA A 3 22.52 -4.07 33.52
CA ALA A 3 21.39 -3.70 32.66
C ALA A 3 20.33 -2.84 33.36
N PRO A 4 19.94 -3.10 34.63
CA PRO A 4 19.11 -2.20 35.43
C PRO A 4 19.63 -0.77 35.51
N ALA A 5 20.92 -0.58 35.83
CA ALA A 5 21.50 0.75 35.93
C ALA A 5 21.50 1.49 34.58
N ALA A 6 21.79 0.78 33.49
CA ALA A 6 21.73 1.34 32.14
C ALA A 6 20.29 1.78 31.75
N LEU A 7 19.28 0.97 32.07
CA LEU A 7 17.88 1.31 31.82
C LEU A 7 17.46 2.59 32.58
N GLN A 8 17.78 2.69 33.87
CA GLN A 8 17.48 3.89 34.66
C GLN A 8 18.12 5.16 34.06
N ALA A 9 19.36 5.05 33.56
CA ALA A 9 20.04 6.17 32.91
C ALA A 9 19.33 6.60 31.60
N LEU A 10 18.85 5.65 30.80
CA LEU A 10 18.07 5.94 29.59
C LEU A 10 16.73 6.62 29.94
N ILE A 11 16.00 6.12 30.95
CA ILE A 11 14.74 6.74 31.39
C ILE A 11 14.97 8.15 31.93
N ALA A 12 16.03 8.37 32.71
CA ALA A 12 16.39 9.70 33.21
C ALA A 12 16.69 10.67 32.05
N ARG A 13 17.35 10.19 30.98
CA ARG A 13 17.59 10.99 29.77
C ARG A 13 16.29 11.32 29.04
N LEU A 14 15.41 10.34 28.84
CA LEU A 14 14.13 10.57 28.17
C LEU A 14 13.25 11.57 28.92
N ARG A 15 13.15 11.47 30.26
CA ARG A 15 12.43 12.44 31.10
C ARG A 15 12.98 13.86 31.01
N ARG A 16 14.29 14.03 30.78
CA ARG A 16 14.87 15.36 30.55
C ARG A 16 14.50 15.92 29.18
N THR A 17 14.39 15.07 28.16
CA THR A 17 14.07 15.48 26.79
C THR A 17 12.59 15.73 26.58
N LEU A 18 11.72 14.85 27.12
CA LEU A 18 10.28 14.86 26.88
C LEU A 18 9.49 15.55 28.00
N GLY A 19 10.11 15.79 29.15
CA GLY A 19 9.45 16.25 30.37
C GLY A 19 9.33 15.15 31.41
N LYS A 20 9.35 15.54 32.69
CA LYS A 20 9.40 14.63 33.83
C LYS A 20 8.22 13.66 33.87
N ASP A 21 7.05 14.14 33.48
CA ASP A 21 5.78 13.42 33.58
C ASP A 21 5.46 12.59 32.32
N ALA A 22 6.23 12.76 31.25
CA ALA A 22 6.06 12.00 30.01
C ALA A 22 6.35 10.49 30.18
N ILE A 23 7.14 10.11 31.20
CA ILE A 23 7.39 8.70 31.50
C ILE A 23 7.13 8.44 32.98
N THR A 24 6.06 7.71 33.28
CA THR A 24 5.69 7.33 34.64
C THR A 24 6.31 5.98 35.01
N SER A 25 6.81 5.88 36.25
CA SER A 25 7.25 4.60 36.81
C SER A 25 6.04 3.85 37.35
N THR A 26 5.88 2.58 37.01
CA THR A 26 4.79 1.71 37.47
C THR A 26 5.34 0.47 38.18
N PRO A 27 4.54 -0.26 38.96
CA PRO A 27 4.98 -1.52 39.61
C PRO A 27 5.46 -2.64 38.67
N GLY A 28 5.46 -2.43 37.34
CA GLY A 28 5.98 -3.37 36.34
C GLY A 28 6.96 -2.77 35.34
N GLY A 29 7.42 -1.52 35.54
CA GLY A 29 8.37 -0.85 34.65
C GLY A 29 8.05 0.61 34.40
N TYR A 30 7.96 0.99 33.13
CA TYR A 30 7.74 2.38 32.71
C TYR A 30 6.60 2.46 31.70
N ARG A 31 5.84 3.55 31.76
CA ARG A 31 4.81 3.88 30.79
C ARG A 31 5.11 5.24 30.17
N LEU A 32 5.08 5.31 28.85
CA LEU A 32 5.07 6.57 28.12
C LEU A 32 3.65 7.14 28.16
N GLU A 33 3.50 8.34 28.72
CA GLU A 33 2.26 9.11 28.70
C GLU A 33 2.21 9.86 27.36
N ALA A 34 1.54 9.27 26.38
CA ALA A 34 1.33 9.83 25.05
C ALA A 34 -0.07 9.47 24.56
N GLU A 35 -0.72 10.41 23.88
CA GLU A 35 -1.94 10.13 23.16
C GLU A 35 -1.64 9.41 21.85
N ARG A 36 -2.65 8.75 21.26
CA ARG A 36 -2.49 8.11 19.95
C ARG A 36 -2.15 9.12 18.86
N THR A 37 -2.66 10.34 19.00
CA THR A 37 -2.41 11.49 18.12
C THR A 37 -0.97 11.97 18.16
N ASP A 38 -0.23 11.68 19.23
CA ASP A 38 1.19 12.03 19.35
C ASP A 38 2.10 11.08 18.57
N ILE A 39 1.57 9.96 18.06
CA ILE A 39 2.33 8.89 17.41
C ILE A 39 1.84 8.75 15.97
N ASP A 40 2.71 9.09 15.02
CA ASP A 40 2.45 9.05 13.57
C ASP A 40 1.89 7.70 13.10
N LEU A 41 2.39 6.58 13.64
CA LEU A 41 1.90 5.24 13.30
C LEU A 41 0.41 5.04 13.60
N TYR A 42 -0.11 5.60 14.70
CA TYR A 42 -1.53 5.48 15.03
C TYR A 42 -2.40 6.37 14.15
N ASP A 43 -1.95 7.58 13.79
CA ASP A 43 -2.66 8.43 12.82
C ASP A 43 -2.69 7.74 11.43
N PHE A 44 -1.55 7.19 11.00
CA PHE A 44 -1.47 6.38 9.78
C PHE A 44 -2.49 5.22 9.80
N GLU A 45 -2.49 4.38 10.84
CA GLU A 45 -3.42 3.25 10.99
C GLU A 45 -4.89 3.70 11.02
N HIS A 46 -5.18 4.87 11.60
CA HIS A 46 -6.52 5.44 11.62
C HIS A 46 -6.96 5.89 10.22
N ARG A 47 -6.11 6.64 9.51
CA ARG A 47 -6.38 7.13 8.15
C ARG A 47 -6.53 5.99 7.16
N THR A 48 -5.68 4.97 7.20
CA THR A 48 -5.78 3.80 6.31
C THR A 48 -7.09 3.05 6.51
N ARG A 49 -7.52 2.83 7.77
CA ARG A 49 -8.84 2.21 8.04
C ARG A 49 -9.99 3.09 7.57
N SER A 50 -9.91 4.39 7.79
CA SER A 50 -10.92 5.34 7.34
C SER A 50 -11.03 5.39 5.82
N ALA A 51 -9.90 5.35 5.10
CA ALA A 51 -9.87 5.29 3.64
C ALA A 51 -10.46 3.97 3.09
N ALA A 52 -10.16 2.84 3.73
CA ALA A 52 -10.77 1.56 3.36
C ALA A 52 -12.30 1.63 3.47
N ALA A 53 -12.83 2.19 4.58
CA ALA A 53 -14.27 2.38 4.73
C ALA A 53 -14.86 3.33 3.66
N ARG A 54 -14.14 4.38 3.26
CA ARG A 54 -14.58 5.27 2.16
C ARG A 54 -14.61 4.57 0.81
N LEU A 55 -13.66 3.69 0.52
CA LEU A 55 -13.68 2.89 -0.72
C LEU A 55 -14.90 1.98 -0.79
N GLU A 56 -15.21 1.30 0.31
CA GLU A 56 -16.41 0.45 0.40
C GLU A 56 -17.71 1.27 0.27
N ALA A 57 -17.70 2.51 0.76
CA ALA A 57 -18.82 3.45 0.60
C ALA A 57 -18.90 4.11 -0.79
N GLY A 58 -18.03 3.75 -1.74
CA GLY A 58 -18.05 4.31 -3.10
C GLY A 58 -17.49 5.73 -3.21
N ALA A 59 -16.62 6.14 -2.28
CA ALA A 59 -15.93 7.43 -2.29
C ALA A 59 -14.43 7.28 -2.57
N PRO A 60 -14.02 6.81 -3.78
CA PRO A 60 -12.63 6.49 -4.07
C PRO A 60 -11.70 7.71 -4.07
N ALA A 61 -12.18 8.88 -4.52
CA ALA A 61 -11.37 10.10 -4.53
C ALA A 61 -11.00 10.56 -3.11
N GLU A 62 -11.95 10.55 -2.18
CA GLU A 62 -11.69 10.88 -0.78
C GLU A 62 -10.78 9.86 -0.09
N ALA A 63 -10.93 8.58 -0.45
CA ALA A 63 -10.05 7.53 0.05
C ALA A 63 -8.61 7.72 -0.43
N ALA A 64 -8.42 8.04 -1.72
CA ALA A 64 -7.12 8.33 -2.31
C ALA A 64 -6.42 9.51 -1.61
N GLU A 65 -7.14 10.62 -1.38
CA GLU A 65 -6.59 11.76 -0.63
C GLU A 65 -6.23 11.39 0.80
N THR A 66 -7.09 10.64 1.48
CA THR A 66 -6.82 10.18 2.85
C THR A 66 -5.56 9.30 2.90
N LEU A 67 -5.37 8.43 1.91
CA LEU A 67 -4.21 7.53 1.83
C LEU A 67 -2.93 8.27 1.45
N ARG A 68 -2.99 9.29 0.58
CA ARG A 68 -1.86 10.21 0.34
C ARG A 68 -1.43 10.88 1.64
N ALA A 69 -2.37 11.44 2.40
CA ALA A 69 -2.08 12.06 3.68
C ALA A 69 -1.49 11.06 4.70
N ALA A 70 -2.00 9.82 4.73
CA ALA A 70 -1.46 8.77 5.58
C ALA A 70 -0.01 8.41 5.19
N LEU A 71 0.26 8.19 3.91
CA LEU A 71 1.59 7.84 3.42
C LEU A 71 2.59 8.99 3.58
N ALA A 72 2.15 10.24 3.59
CA ALA A 72 3.00 11.41 3.83
C ALA A 72 3.56 11.49 5.26
N LEU A 73 3.00 10.74 6.22
CA LEU A 73 3.56 10.62 7.58
C LEU A 73 4.90 9.88 7.61
N TRP A 74 5.18 9.08 6.57
CA TRP A 74 6.39 8.27 6.47
C TRP A 74 7.57 9.10 5.97
N ARG A 75 8.60 9.22 6.81
CA ARG A 75 9.83 9.99 6.54
C ARG A 75 11.02 9.12 6.10
N GLY A 76 10.78 7.84 5.85
CA GLY A 76 11.78 6.83 5.57
C GLY A 76 11.31 5.44 6.00
N PRO A 77 12.21 4.45 6.05
CA PRO A 77 11.93 3.15 6.64
C PRO A 77 11.54 3.26 8.12
N ALA A 78 10.63 2.42 8.58
CA ALA A 78 10.18 2.37 9.96
C ALA A 78 11.37 2.14 10.88
N LEU A 79 11.54 3.02 11.88
CA LEU A 79 12.53 2.87 12.94
C LEU A 79 13.96 2.62 12.40
N ALA A 80 14.33 3.32 11.30
CA ALA A 80 15.60 3.16 10.59
C ALA A 80 16.85 3.34 11.47
N ASP A 81 16.74 4.10 12.56
CA ASP A 81 17.85 4.39 13.47
C ASP A 81 18.03 3.32 14.56
N LEU A 82 17.13 2.33 14.65
CA LEU A 82 17.22 1.25 15.63
C LEU A 82 17.94 0.03 15.05
N PRO A 83 18.79 -0.63 15.85
CA PRO A 83 19.43 -1.87 15.42
C PRO A 83 18.41 -3.00 15.29
N GLY A 84 18.54 -3.82 14.24
CA GLY A 84 17.61 -4.90 13.91
C GLY A 84 16.40 -4.42 13.12
N THR A 85 15.65 -5.36 12.53
CA THR A 85 14.52 -5.05 11.64
C THR A 85 13.18 -5.58 12.14
N ASP A 86 13.16 -6.43 13.17
CA ASP A 86 11.95 -7.15 13.60
C ASP A 86 10.82 -6.19 14.02
N HIS A 87 11.17 -5.07 14.65
CA HIS A 87 10.22 -4.02 15.04
C HIS A 87 9.65 -3.24 13.84
N ALA A 88 10.35 -3.23 12.71
CA ALA A 88 9.95 -2.52 11.49
C ALA A 88 9.04 -3.36 10.58
N VAL A 89 9.05 -4.69 10.73
CA VAL A 89 8.31 -5.62 9.86
C VAL A 89 6.82 -5.27 9.79
N ARG A 90 6.15 -5.11 10.94
CA ARG A 90 4.70 -4.82 10.98
C ARG A 90 4.39 -3.44 10.38
N PRO A 91 5.03 -2.33 10.80
CA PRO A 91 4.80 -1.03 10.19
C PRO A 91 5.03 -1.04 8.66
N GLU A 92 6.12 -1.64 8.17
CA GLU A 92 6.42 -1.69 6.74
C GLU A 92 5.38 -2.50 5.95
N ALA A 93 4.91 -3.62 6.50
CA ALA A 93 3.81 -4.38 5.89
C ALA A 93 2.52 -3.55 5.80
N GLN A 94 2.22 -2.74 6.83
CA GLN A 94 1.07 -1.83 6.80
C GLN A 94 1.26 -0.70 5.78
N ARG A 95 2.47 -0.16 5.65
CA ARG A 95 2.81 0.84 4.63
C ARG A 95 2.59 0.30 3.22
N GLN A 96 3.09 -0.91 2.94
CA GLN A 96 2.88 -1.58 1.65
C GLN A 96 1.39 -1.79 1.34
N ALA A 97 0.61 -2.23 2.34
CA ALA A 97 -0.83 -2.37 2.18
C ALA A 97 -1.53 -1.04 1.87
N ALA A 98 -1.10 0.06 2.50
CA ALA A 98 -1.63 1.39 2.22
C ALA A 98 -1.27 1.89 0.81
N HIS A 99 -0.05 1.62 0.30
CA HIS A 99 0.29 1.92 -1.09
C HIS A 99 -0.63 1.18 -2.06
N ARG A 100 -0.84 -0.13 -1.88
CA ARG A 100 -1.78 -0.91 -2.70
C ARG A 100 -3.19 -0.34 -2.65
N LEU A 101 -3.68 -0.02 -1.45
CA LEU A 101 -5.03 0.56 -1.30
C LEU A 101 -5.14 1.93 -1.98
N ARG A 102 -4.09 2.75 -1.93
CA ARG A 102 -4.07 4.08 -2.56
C ARG A 102 -4.17 3.96 -4.07
N ILE A 103 -3.39 3.07 -4.67
CA ILE A 103 -3.41 2.83 -6.12
C ILE A 103 -4.79 2.35 -6.58
N GLU A 104 -5.42 1.45 -5.82
CA GLU A 104 -6.79 1.02 -6.11
C GLU A 104 -7.78 2.20 -6.05
N ALA A 105 -7.64 3.06 -5.03
CA ALA A 105 -8.45 4.26 -4.90
C ALA A 105 -8.24 5.23 -6.06
N ASP A 106 -7.00 5.47 -6.48
CA ASP A 106 -6.64 6.34 -7.60
C ASP A 106 -7.26 5.84 -8.91
N LEU A 107 -7.16 4.53 -9.18
CA LEU A 107 -7.77 3.90 -10.36
C LEU A 107 -9.30 4.00 -10.34
N ARG A 108 -9.95 3.73 -9.21
CA ARG A 108 -11.42 3.86 -9.07
C ARG A 108 -11.90 5.31 -9.13
N ALA A 109 -11.08 6.26 -8.71
CA ALA A 109 -11.37 7.69 -8.78
C ALA A 109 -11.25 8.26 -10.21
N GLY A 110 -10.79 7.46 -11.18
CA GLY A 110 -10.58 7.93 -12.55
C GLY A 110 -9.33 8.79 -12.71
N THR A 111 -8.35 8.65 -11.81
CA THR A 111 -7.02 9.26 -11.99
C THR A 111 -6.40 8.73 -13.29
N ASP A 112 -5.70 9.59 -14.05
CA ASP A 112 -5.03 9.18 -15.28
C ASP A 112 -4.12 7.96 -14.99
N PRO A 113 -4.42 6.79 -15.59
CA PRO A 113 -3.63 5.59 -15.35
C PRO A 113 -2.16 5.76 -15.72
N ASN A 114 -1.83 6.61 -16.70
CA ASN A 114 -0.45 6.88 -17.10
C ASN A 114 0.38 7.52 -15.98
N ALA A 115 -0.26 8.32 -15.12
CA ALA A 115 0.41 8.95 -13.99
C ALA A 115 0.82 7.92 -12.91
N LEU A 116 0.14 6.78 -12.84
CA LEU A 116 0.40 5.73 -11.85
C LEU A 116 1.45 4.71 -12.32
N LEU A 117 1.70 4.60 -13.63
CA LEU A 117 2.59 3.58 -14.20
C LEU A 117 4.04 3.62 -13.70
N PRO A 118 4.70 4.80 -13.54
CA PRO A 118 6.07 4.84 -13.03
C PRO A 118 6.18 4.23 -11.62
N GLU A 119 5.33 4.66 -10.70
CA GLU A 119 5.33 4.15 -9.32
C GLU A 119 4.96 2.67 -9.26
N LEU A 120 3.95 2.23 -10.03
CA LEU A 120 3.59 0.81 -10.11
C LEU A 120 4.74 -0.05 -10.65
N THR A 121 5.51 0.47 -11.62
CA THR A 121 6.68 -0.23 -12.17
C THR A 121 7.77 -0.37 -11.12
N GLU A 122 8.05 0.69 -10.35
CA GLU A 122 9.03 0.65 -9.27
C GLU A 122 8.62 -0.31 -8.16
N LEU A 123 7.38 -0.23 -7.68
CA LEU A 123 6.87 -1.10 -6.61
C LEU A 123 6.87 -2.58 -7.05
N THR A 124 6.45 -2.89 -8.28
CA THR A 124 6.44 -4.28 -8.77
C THR A 124 7.84 -4.85 -9.00
N ALA A 125 8.83 -3.98 -9.28
CA ALA A 125 10.23 -4.39 -9.33
C ALA A 125 10.79 -4.68 -7.93
N ALA A 126 10.42 -3.87 -6.93
CA ALA A 126 10.82 -4.07 -5.54
C ALA A 126 10.12 -5.29 -4.88
N HIS A 127 8.91 -5.62 -5.32
CA HIS A 127 8.09 -6.70 -4.78
C HIS A 127 7.68 -7.69 -5.89
N PRO A 128 8.63 -8.46 -6.44
CA PRO A 128 8.39 -9.31 -7.60
C PRO A 128 7.39 -10.45 -7.35
N TYR A 129 7.07 -10.79 -6.10
CA TYR A 129 6.11 -11.85 -5.76
C TYR A 129 4.75 -11.31 -5.28
N ASP A 130 4.55 -9.99 -5.28
CA ASP A 130 3.26 -9.38 -4.90
C ASP A 130 2.29 -9.41 -6.10
N GLU A 131 1.51 -10.49 -6.19
CA GLU A 131 0.51 -10.66 -7.24
C GLU A 131 -0.56 -9.55 -7.26
N PRO A 132 -1.14 -9.11 -6.12
CA PRO A 132 -2.06 -7.97 -6.10
C PRO A 132 -1.48 -6.70 -6.72
N LEU A 133 -0.23 -6.37 -6.43
CA LEU A 133 0.43 -5.20 -7.00
C LEU A 133 0.67 -5.35 -8.51
N ARG A 134 1.02 -6.56 -8.97
CA ARG A 134 1.12 -6.89 -10.40
C ARG A 134 -0.24 -6.76 -11.11
N ALA A 135 -1.32 -7.17 -10.44
CA ALA A 135 -2.69 -7.01 -10.95
C ALA A 135 -3.03 -5.52 -11.15
N GLN A 136 -2.65 -4.65 -10.22
CA GLN A 136 -2.83 -3.20 -10.36
C GLN A 136 -2.06 -2.62 -11.54
N LEU A 137 -0.80 -3.02 -11.76
CA LEU A 137 -0.02 -2.61 -12.94
C LEU A 137 -0.71 -3.02 -14.24
N ILE A 138 -1.20 -4.26 -14.32
CA ILE A 138 -1.92 -4.77 -15.49
C ILE A 138 -3.21 -3.98 -15.74
N ARG A 139 -4.00 -3.70 -14.69
CA ARG A 139 -5.22 -2.88 -14.77
C ARG A 139 -4.90 -1.45 -15.23
N ALA A 140 -3.86 -0.83 -14.68
CA ALA A 140 -3.44 0.52 -15.07
C ALA A 140 -3.00 0.57 -16.54
N LEU A 141 -2.20 -0.39 -17.00
CA LEU A 141 -1.77 -0.48 -18.42
C LEU A 141 -2.96 -0.67 -19.35
N ARG A 142 -3.93 -1.51 -18.98
CA ARG A 142 -5.17 -1.71 -19.75
C ARG A 142 -5.99 -0.41 -19.82
N ALA A 143 -6.20 0.25 -18.69
CA ALA A 143 -6.94 1.52 -18.61
C ALA A 143 -6.24 2.65 -19.37
N ALA A 144 -4.91 2.64 -19.45
CA ALA A 144 -4.11 3.55 -20.26
C ALA A 144 -4.18 3.28 -21.78
N GLY A 145 -4.94 2.27 -22.23
CA GLY A 145 -5.01 1.89 -23.64
C GLY A 145 -3.75 1.16 -24.15
N ARG A 146 -2.99 0.49 -23.26
CA ARG A 146 -1.74 -0.22 -23.57
C ARG A 146 -1.87 -1.74 -23.38
N PRO A 147 -2.82 -2.43 -24.05
CA PRO A 147 -3.12 -3.85 -23.81
C PRO A 147 -1.95 -4.79 -24.10
N ALA A 148 -1.13 -4.47 -25.12
CA ALA A 148 0.06 -5.26 -25.44
C ALA A 148 1.09 -5.25 -24.30
N GLU A 149 1.23 -4.12 -23.60
CA GLU A 149 2.13 -3.99 -22.46
C GLU A 149 1.55 -4.64 -21.21
N ALA A 150 0.23 -4.54 -21.01
CA ALA A 150 -0.47 -5.28 -19.97
C ALA A 150 -0.25 -6.80 -20.11
N LEU A 151 -0.33 -7.34 -21.33
CA LEU A 151 -0.07 -8.76 -21.59
C LEU A 151 1.40 -9.12 -21.34
N ARG A 152 2.36 -8.26 -21.73
CA ARG A 152 3.78 -8.47 -21.41
C ARG A 152 4.04 -8.46 -19.90
N ALA A 153 3.37 -7.58 -19.16
CA ALA A 153 3.48 -7.51 -17.70
C ALA A 153 2.96 -8.81 -17.04
N TYR A 154 1.84 -9.35 -17.52
CA TYR A 154 1.34 -10.66 -17.09
C TYR A 154 2.33 -11.79 -17.39
N GLU A 155 2.85 -11.88 -18.61
CA GLU A 155 3.81 -12.94 -18.97
C GLU A 155 5.10 -12.85 -18.15
N LYS A 156 5.57 -11.63 -17.85
CA LYS A 156 6.69 -11.44 -16.93
C LYS A 156 6.38 -11.95 -15.52
N ALA A 157 5.17 -11.69 -15.01
CA ALA A 157 4.72 -12.21 -13.71
C ALA A 157 4.69 -13.74 -13.68
N ARG A 158 4.07 -14.34 -14.69
CA ARG A 158 3.98 -15.80 -14.83
C ARG A 158 5.35 -16.47 -14.83
N ARG A 159 6.30 -15.95 -15.61
CA ARG A 159 7.68 -16.47 -15.64
C ARG A 159 8.36 -16.31 -14.28
N THR A 160 8.26 -15.13 -13.66
CA THR A 160 8.88 -14.89 -12.35
C THR A 160 8.38 -15.89 -11.29
N LEU A 161 7.07 -16.14 -11.24
CA LEU A 161 6.48 -17.08 -10.28
C LEU A 161 6.87 -18.54 -10.58
N ALA A 162 6.87 -18.93 -11.85
CA ALA A 162 7.26 -20.28 -12.26
C ALA A 162 8.74 -20.55 -11.99
N ASP A 163 9.62 -19.62 -12.35
CA ASP A 163 11.07 -19.78 -12.28
C ASP A 163 11.58 -19.75 -10.82
N GLU A 164 11.02 -18.85 -9.99
CA GLU A 164 11.52 -18.62 -8.62
C GLU A 164 10.76 -19.41 -7.54
N LEU A 165 9.46 -19.64 -7.75
CA LEU A 165 8.59 -20.30 -6.75
C LEU A 165 8.05 -21.66 -7.22
N GLY A 166 8.18 -21.99 -8.51
CA GLY A 166 7.59 -23.20 -9.07
C GLY A 166 6.06 -23.18 -9.08
N THR A 167 5.44 -21.99 -9.04
CA THR A 167 3.98 -21.83 -8.96
C THR A 167 3.41 -21.10 -10.17
N ASP A 168 2.16 -21.42 -10.52
CA ASP A 168 1.39 -20.66 -11.50
C ASP A 168 0.82 -19.36 -10.89
N PRO A 169 0.49 -18.35 -11.72
CA PRO A 169 -0.23 -17.16 -11.28
C PRO A 169 -1.55 -17.52 -10.61
N GLY A 170 -1.90 -16.80 -9.55
CA GLY A 170 -3.16 -16.90 -8.83
C GLY A 170 -4.38 -16.53 -9.69
N GLN A 171 -5.57 -16.77 -9.13
CA GLN A 171 -6.83 -16.62 -9.84
C GLN A 171 -7.05 -15.20 -10.39
N GLU A 172 -6.69 -14.17 -9.63
CA GLU A 172 -6.88 -12.78 -10.02
C GLU A 172 -6.06 -12.42 -11.29
N LEU A 173 -4.78 -12.79 -11.34
CA LEU A 173 -3.93 -12.55 -12.51
C LEU A 173 -4.43 -13.33 -13.73
N ARG A 174 -4.85 -14.59 -13.56
CA ARG A 174 -5.40 -15.39 -14.66
C ARG A 174 -6.70 -14.79 -15.21
N ALA A 175 -7.58 -14.28 -14.35
CA ALA A 175 -8.79 -13.59 -14.77
C ALA A 175 -8.46 -12.33 -15.58
N LEU A 176 -7.48 -11.53 -15.13
CA LEU A 176 -7.02 -10.35 -15.87
C LEU A 176 -6.43 -10.71 -17.25
N GLN A 177 -5.68 -11.81 -17.36
CA GLN A 177 -5.21 -12.28 -18.67
C GLN A 177 -6.38 -12.56 -19.62
N ALA A 178 -7.43 -13.24 -19.15
CA ALA A 178 -8.61 -13.52 -19.96
C ALA A 178 -9.32 -12.24 -20.42
N GLU A 179 -9.42 -11.23 -19.54
CA GLU A 179 -9.97 -9.91 -19.90
C GLU A 179 -9.13 -9.19 -20.96
N LEU A 180 -7.80 -9.31 -20.92
CA LEU A 180 -6.90 -8.70 -21.89
C LEU A 180 -6.99 -9.33 -23.28
N LEU A 181 -7.27 -10.64 -23.34
CA LEU A 181 -7.40 -11.39 -24.59
C LEU A 181 -8.79 -11.23 -25.22
N THR A 182 -9.75 -10.67 -24.49
CA THR A 182 -11.10 -10.39 -24.99
C THR A 182 -11.12 -9.01 -25.63
N PRO A 183 -11.38 -8.88 -26.95
CA PRO A 183 -11.51 -7.57 -27.57
C PRO A 183 -12.68 -6.79 -26.94
N PRO A 184 -12.58 -5.45 -26.80
CA PRO A 184 -13.72 -4.65 -26.34
C PRO A 184 -14.91 -4.91 -27.27
N ALA A 185 -16.08 -5.17 -26.68
CA ALA A 185 -17.29 -5.41 -27.44
C ALA A 185 -17.51 -4.28 -28.45
N GLU A 186 -17.65 -4.64 -29.73
CA GLU A 186 -18.03 -3.67 -30.76
C GLU A 186 -19.33 -2.99 -30.30
N PRO A 187 -19.42 -1.64 -30.36
CA PRO A 187 -20.67 -0.95 -30.07
C PRO A 187 -21.74 -1.50 -31.00
N ALA A 188 -22.86 -1.95 -30.42
CA ALA A 188 -23.97 -2.50 -31.19
C ALA A 188 -24.34 -1.53 -32.33
N PRO A 189 -24.53 -2.02 -33.58
CA PRO A 189 -24.89 -1.15 -34.67
C PRO A 189 -26.17 -0.39 -34.30
N LEU A 190 -26.11 0.94 -34.45
CA LEU A 190 -27.28 1.80 -34.32
C LEU A 190 -28.35 1.23 -35.25
N SER A 191 -29.42 0.67 -34.68
CA SER A 191 -30.57 0.19 -35.43
C SER A 191 -31.12 1.39 -36.22
N GLU A 192 -30.84 1.45 -37.51
CA GLU A 192 -31.52 2.36 -38.43
C GLU A 192 -33.02 2.08 -38.30
N ALA A 193 -33.76 3.07 -37.81
CA ALA A 193 -35.21 3.03 -37.81
C ALA A 193 -35.70 2.94 -39.26
N PRO A 194 -36.68 2.07 -39.57
CA PRO A 194 -37.19 1.94 -40.92
C PRO A 194 -37.85 3.25 -41.38
N PRO A 195 -37.71 3.64 -42.67
CA PRO A 195 -38.32 4.84 -43.21
C PRO A 195 -39.85 4.72 -43.19
N ALA A 196 -40.50 5.85 -42.92
CA ALA A 196 -41.96 6.04 -42.79
C ALA A 196 -42.74 5.84 -44.10
#